data_AF-A0A7S4H6L6-F1
#
_entry.id   AF-A0A7S4H6L6-F1
#
_cell.length_a   1.000
_cell.length_b   1.000
_cell.length_c   1.000
_cell.angle_alpha   90.00
_cell.angle_beta   90.00
_cell.angle_gamma   90.00
#
_symmetry.space_group_name_H-M   'P 1'
#
loop_
_entity.id
_entity.type
_entity.pdbx_description
1 polymer ?
#
loop_
_entity_poly.entity_id
_entity_poly.type
_entity_poly.pdbx_seq_one_letter_code
_entity_poly.pdbx_strand_id
1 'polypeptide(L)' 'MGIISSNTGGFGDVKKAAQVFFRNELIPLQERIKEVNDWLGEEVINFKDYELPSE' A
#
# COMPACT_ATOMS: atom_id res chain seq x y z
N MET A 1 -27.02 1.85 32.57
CA MET A 1 -26.86 1.19 31.25
C MET A 1 -25.80 1.95 30.48
N GLY A 2 -24.53 1.63 30.73
CA GLY A 2 -23.41 2.28 30.04
C GLY A 2 -23.30 1.72 28.63
N ILE A 3 -23.49 2.56 27.63
CA ILE A 3 -23.18 2.22 26.24
C ILE A 3 -21.65 2.13 26.18
N ILE A 4 -21.14 0.90 26.11
CA ILE A 4 -19.75 0.68 25.73
C ILE A 4 -19.64 1.15 24.30
N SER A 5 -18.92 2.25 24.06
CA SER A 5 -18.47 2.58 22.71
C SER A 5 -17.49 1.50 22.28
N SER A 6 -17.92 0.62 21.39
CA SER A 6 -16.98 -0.18 20.60
C SER A 6 -16.15 0.79 19.79
N ASN A 7 -14.99 1.14 20.31
CA ASN A 7 -13.94 1.79 19.55
C ASN A 7 -13.46 0.81 18.48
N THR A 8 -14.13 0.77 17.34
CA THR A 8 -13.66 0.13 16.10
C THR A 8 -12.70 1.05 15.33
N GLY A 9 -11.95 1.90 16.02
CA GLY A 9 -10.90 2.76 15.47
C GLY A 9 -9.58 2.04 15.17
N GLY A 10 -9.57 0.72 15.01
CA GLY A 10 -8.36 -0.06 14.74
C GLY A 10 -8.50 -0.86 13.45
N PHE A 11 -8.13 -0.25 12.31
CA PHE A 11 -7.90 -0.81 10.95
C PHE A 11 -8.85 -1.86 10.32
N GLY A 12 -9.81 -2.44 11.04
CA GLY A 12 -10.55 -3.61 10.59
C GLY A 12 -9.63 -4.82 10.34
N ASP A 13 -9.94 -5.58 9.29
CA ASP A 13 -9.09 -6.65 8.76
C ASP A 13 -7.74 -6.06 8.29
N VAL A 14 -6.66 -6.41 8.99
CA VAL A 14 -5.29 -5.95 8.71
C VAL A 14 -4.87 -6.29 7.28
N LYS A 15 -5.32 -7.43 6.72
CA LYS A 15 -5.03 -7.78 5.31
C LYS A 15 -5.73 -6.82 4.37
N LYS A 16 -6.99 -6.47 4.65
CA LYS A 16 -7.73 -5.48 3.87
C LYS A 16 -7.11 -4.09 3.98
N ALA A 17 -6.66 -3.68 5.17
CA ALA A 17 -5.95 -2.43 5.36
C ALA A 17 -4.64 -2.39 4.56
N ALA A 18 -3.85 -3.47 4.60
CA ALA A 18 -2.61 -3.59 3.83
C ALA A 18 -2.87 -3.55 2.31
N GLN A 19 -3.93 -4.23 1.83
CA GLN A 19 -4.35 -4.17 0.42
C GLN A 19 -4.71 -2.75 -0.03
N VAL A 20 -5.53 -2.06 0.77
CA VAL A 20 -5.98 -0.70 0.45
C VAL A 20 -4.81 0.27 0.48
N PHE A 21 -3.92 0.17 1.47
CA PHE A 21 -2.72 0.99 1.57
C PHE A 21 -1.76 0.74 0.40
N PHE A 22 -1.50 -0.53 0.07
CA PHE A 22 -0.64 -0.88 -1.06
C PHE A 22 -1.17 -0.29 -2.36
N ARG A 23 -2.46 -0.47 -2.63
CA ARG A 23 -3.10 0.02 -3.86
C ARG A 23 -3.13 1.54 -3.95
N ASN A 24 -3.45 2.23 -2.84
CA ASN A 24 -3.75 3.66 -2.88
C ASN A 24 -2.54 4.55 -2.62
N GLU A 25 -1.52 4.04 -1.93
CA GLU A 25 -0.35 4.85 -1.56
C GLU A 25 0.92 4.32 -2.22
N LEU A 26 1.19 3.01 -2.10
CA LEU A 26 2.45 2.45 -2.58
C LEU A 26 2.51 2.36 -4.10
N ILE A 27 1.45 1.92 -4.79
CA ILE A 27 1.46 1.87 -6.27
C ILE A 27 1.68 3.27 -6.87
N PRO A 28 0.91 4.32 -6.50
CA PRO A 28 1.15 5.66 -7.05
C PRO A 28 2.55 6.19 -6.73
N LEU A 29 3.05 5.93 -5.53
CA LEU A 29 4.41 6.32 -5.15
C LEU A 29 5.47 5.60 -6.01
N GLN A 30 5.31 4.29 -6.24
CA GLN A 30 6.20 3.52 -7.10
C GLN A 30 6.19 4.04 -8.55
N GLU A 31 5.02 4.42 -9.08
CA GLU A 31 4.94 5.05 -10.41
C GLU A 31 5.70 6.38 -10.46
N ARG A 32 5.55 7.24 -9.43
CA ARG A 32 6.30 8.50 -9.36
C ARG A 32 7.81 8.31 -9.30
N ILE A 33 8.28 7.27 -8.61
CA ILE A 33 9.70 6.95 -8.54
C ILE A 33 10.18 6.40 -9.91
N LYS A 34 9.34 5.64 -10.62
CA LYS A 34 9.68 5.11 -11.95
C LYS A 34 9.84 6.17 -13.04
N GLU A 35 9.25 7.37 -12.87
CA GLU A 35 9.48 8.51 -13.77
C GLU A 35 10.97 8.89 -13.92
N VAL A 36 11.81 8.53 -12.94
CA VAL A 36 13.27 8.70 -13.02
C VAL A 36 13.88 7.92 -14.18
N ASN A 37 13.35 6.73 -14.50
CA ASN A 37 13.80 5.96 -15.66
C ASN A 37 13.58 6.73 -16.96
N ASP A 38 12.41 7.39 -17.08
CA ASP A 38 12.08 8.19 -18.27
C ASP A 38 13.02 9.40 -18.40
N TRP A 39 13.43 10.00 -17.27
CA TRP A 39 14.37 11.12 -17.26
C TRP A 39 15.78 10.69 -17.68
N LEU A 40 16.19 9.47 -17.33
CA LEU A 40 17.50 8.92 -17.65
C LEU A 40 17.53 8.25 -19.04
N GLY A 41 16.37 7.89 -19.59
CA GLY A 41 16.26 7.13 -20.84
C GLY A 41 16.69 5.67 -20.72
N GLU A 42 16.82 5.15 -19.49
CA GLU A 42 17.19 3.78 -19.18
C GLU A 42 16.42 3.25 -17.96
N GLU A 43 16.11 1.95 -17.96
CA GLU A 43 15.41 1.31 -16.86
C GLU A 43 16.38 1.01 -15.71
N VAL A 44 16.42 1.90 -14.70
CA VAL A 44 17.28 1.76 -13.51
C VAL A 44 16.52 1.37 -12.25
N ILE A 45 15.24 1.73 -12.17
CA ILE A 45 14.37 1.45 -11.02
C ILE A 45 13.21 0.56 -11.46
N ASN A 46 13.10 -0.62 -10.85
CA ASN A 46 11.97 -1.51 -11.02
C ASN A 46 11.53 -2.06 -9.65
N PHE A 47 10.24 -2.29 -9.48
CA PHE A 47 9.64 -2.84 -8.26
C PHE A 47 9.17 -4.26 -8.51
N LYS A 48 9.34 -5.13 -7.52
CA LYS A 48 8.77 -6.48 -7.56
C LYS A 48 7.27 -6.43 -7.32
N ASP A 49 6.57 -7.43 -7.84
CA ASP A 49 5.16 -7.62 -7.53
C ASP A 49 4.95 -7.76 -6.02
N TYR A 50 3.89 -7.13 -5.55
CA TYR A 50 3.53 -7.19 -4.14
C TYR A 50 2.77 -8.47 -3.83
N GLU A 51 3.36 -9.26 -2.96
CA GLU A 51 2.76 -10.46 -2.41
C GLU A 51 2.31 -10.18 -0.97
N LEU A 52 1.01 -10.34 -0.72
CA LEU A 52 0.52 -10.43 0.66
C LEU A 52 0.93 -11.80 1.20
N PRO A 53 1.63 -11.86 2.34
CA PRO A 53 1.89 -13.13 2.99
C PRO A 53 0.55 -13.81 3.30
N SER A 54 0.30 -14.95 2.66
CA SER A 54 -0.64 -15.96 3.16
C SER A 54 -0.01 -16.57 4.41
N GLU A 55 -0.81 -16.74 5.47
CA GLU A 55 -0.37 -17.50 6.67
C GLU A 55 0.03 -18.94 6.31
#